data_AF-A0A0G2EEY9-F1
#
_entry.id   AF-A0A0G2EEY9-F1
#
_cell.length_a   1.000
_cell.length_b   1.000
_cell.length_c   1.000
_cell.angle_alpha   90.00
_cell.angle_beta   90.00
_cell.angle_gamma   90.00
#
_symmetry.space_group_name_H-M   'P 1'
#
loop_
_entity.id
_entity.type
_entity.pdbx_description
1 polymer ?
#
loop_
_entity_poly.entity_id
_entity_poly.type
_entity_poly.pdbx_seq_one_letter_code
_entity_poly.pdbx_strand_id
1 'polypeptide(L)'
;MSVTQCSQIFHDVQIDGLKSGTKYYYKIPGANGTTSSQILSFTTALAAGDPSEFSMAVLNDMGYTNAAGTFKQLVRVANEGAAFAWHGGDLSYADDWYSGILPCASDWPNQGSPLGGDMSVLYESNWDLWQQWIQKVSLKVPYMTLAGNHEASCGEFDGPGNVLTAYLDDDISNGTAAAENFTYYSCPLSQRNFTAYQNRFRMPGPETGGVGNFWYSFDYGLGHFVANRR
;
A
#
# COMPACT_ATOMS: atom_id res chain seq x y z
N MET A 1 12.73 -3.30 -19.43
CA MET A 1 12.42 -4.47 -18.58
C MET A 1 12.48 -3.98 -17.15
N SER A 2 11.32 -3.72 -16.55
CA SER A 2 11.22 -3.30 -15.14
C SER A 2 11.50 -4.54 -14.31
N VAL A 3 12.56 -4.47 -13.52
CA VAL A 3 12.89 -5.47 -12.50
C VAL A 3 11.83 -5.30 -11.43
N THR A 4 10.84 -6.19 -11.34
CA THR A 4 9.88 -6.17 -10.24
C THR A 4 10.67 -6.53 -8.98
N GLN A 5 11.04 -5.52 -8.18
CA GLN A 5 11.87 -5.66 -6.99
C GLN A 5 11.05 -6.25 -5.84
N CYS A 6 11.48 -7.39 -5.29
CA CYS A 6 10.92 -8.02 -4.10
C CYS A 6 11.53 -7.41 -2.83
N SER A 7 11.15 -6.18 -2.49
CA SER A 7 11.72 -5.55 -1.29
C SER A 7 11.10 -6.17 -0.03
N GLN A 8 11.87 -7.00 0.69
CA GLN A 8 11.51 -7.48 2.03
C GLN A 8 11.90 -6.50 3.14
N ILE A 9 12.56 -5.38 2.80
CA ILE A 9 13.09 -4.43 3.78
C ILE A 9 12.41 -3.09 3.56
N PHE A 10 11.63 -2.67 4.56
CA PHE A 10 11.02 -1.36 4.63
C PHE A 10 11.80 -0.49 5.61
N HIS A 11 11.98 0.78 5.24
CA HIS A 11 12.65 1.77 6.08
C HIS A 11 11.67 2.90 6.36
N ASP A 12 11.41 3.12 7.65
CA ASP A 12 10.66 4.28 8.13
C ASP A 12 11.60 5.19 8.92
N VAL A 13 11.51 6.49 8.67
CA VAL A 13 12.35 7.49 9.35
C VAL A 13 11.47 8.68 9.72
N GLN A 14 11.29 8.88 11.02
CA GLN A 14 10.64 10.06 11.56
C GLN A 14 11.61 11.24 11.57
N ILE A 15 11.14 12.41 11.13
CA ILE A 15 11.91 13.65 11.10
C ILE A 15 11.18 14.70 11.95
N ASP A 16 11.75 15.01 13.11
CA ASP A 16 11.16 15.93 14.09
C ASP A 16 11.68 17.37 13.97
N GLY A 17 11.02 18.30 14.66
CA GLY A 17 11.48 19.69 14.79
C GLY A 17 11.38 20.51 13.50
N LEU A 18 10.55 20.07 12.56
CA LEU A 18 10.32 20.79 11.30
C LEU A 18 9.41 22.00 11.51
N LYS A 19 9.70 23.08 10.79
CA LYS A 19 8.81 24.26 10.74
C LYS A 19 7.62 23.96 9.84
N SER A 20 6.43 24.44 10.21
CA SER A 20 5.20 24.32 9.40
C SER A 20 5.33 25.08 8.07
N GLY A 21 4.58 24.64 7.05
CA GLY A 21 4.52 25.28 5.73
C GLY A 21 5.88 25.46 5.04
N THR A 22 6.88 24.65 5.40
CA THR A 22 8.27 24.83 4.99
C THR A 22 8.71 23.69 4.09
N LYS A 23 9.36 24.03 2.97
CA LYS A 23 9.93 23.05 2.05
C LYS A 23 11.28 22.55 2.56
N TYR A 24 11.40 21.25 2.71
CA TYR A 24 12.64 20.55 3.07
C TYR A 24 13.13 19.70 1.91
N TYR A 25 14.46 19.55 1.83
CA TYR A 25 15.13 18.68 0.86
C TYR A 25 15.79 17.54 1.62
N TYR A 26 15.71 16.34 1.06
CA TYR A 26 16.28 15.14 1.67
C TYR A 26 16.86 14.22 0.60
N LYS A 27 17.69 13.27 1.04
CA LYS A 27 18.31 12.26 0.20
C LYS A 27 18.40 10.96 0.98
N ILE A 28 18.02 9.85 0.36
CA ILE A 28 18.14 8.52 0.94
C ILE A 28 19.52 7.98 0.54
N PRO A 29 20.44 7.79 1.51
CA PRO A 29 21.76 7.26 1.21
C PRO A 29 21.66 5.80 0.75
N GLY A 30 22.54 5.41 -0.18
CA GLY A 30 22.73 3.99 -0.49
C GLY A 30 23.50 3.31 0.64
N ALA A 31 23.24 2.02 0.86
CA ALA A 31 23.94 1.16 1.80
C ALA A 31 24.08 -0.25 1.22
N ASN A 32 25.13 -1.00 1.59
CA ASN A 32 25.32 -2.40 1.16
C ASN A 32 25.14 -2.63 -0.36
N GLY A 33 25.72 -1.76 -1.19
CA GLY A 33 25.65 -1.89 -2.65
C GLY A 33 24.38 -1.35 -3.31
N THR A 34 23.45 -0.73 -2.57
CA THR A 34 22.29 -0.05 -3.15
C THR A 34 22.64 1.35 -3.68
N THR A 35 21.80 1.85 -4.58
CA THR A 35 21.97 3.18 -5.17
C THR A 35 21.28 4.23 -4.32
N SER A 36 21.93 5.37 -4.10
CA SER A 36 21.33 6.50 -3.40
C SER A 36 20.22 7.15 -4.23
N SER A 37 19.19 7.68 -3.58
CA SER A 37 18.15 8.44 -4.27
C SER A 37 18.70 9.73 -4.90
N GLN A 38 17.92 10.29 -5.83
CA GLN A 38 18.05 11.71 -6.18
C GLN A 38 17.76 12.59 -4.94
N ILE A 39 18.07 13.89 -5.01
CA ILE A 39 17.57 14.83 -4.01
C ILE A 39 16.06 14.95 -4.21
N LEU A 40 15.32 14.66 -3.14
CA LEU A 40 13.87 14.74 -3.07
C LEU A 40 13.48 15.92 -2.18
N SER A 41 12.20 16.29 -2.19
CA SER A 41 11.70 17.37 -1.34
C SER A 41 10.25 17.15 -0.97
N PHE A 42 9.86 17.63 0.20
CA PHE A 42 8.48 17.72 0.64
C PHE A 42 8.24 19.07 1.31
N THR A 43 6.97 19.48 1.42
CA THR A 43 6.56 20.65 2.19
C THR A 43 5.77 20.16 3.40
N THR A 44 6.12 20.64 4.58
CA THR A 44 5.40 20.30 5.82
C THR A 44 3.99 20.88 5.83
N ALA A 45 3.12 20.27 6.63
CA ALA A 45 1.76 20.75 6.85
C ALA A 45 1.75 22.22 7.33
N LEU A 46 0.68 22.93 6.99
CA LEU A 46 0.37 24.21 7.62
C LEU A 46 0.17 24.01 9.13
N ALA A 47 0.49 25.03 9.92
CA ALA A 47 0.31 24.96 11.37
C ALA A 47 -1.17 24.72 11.70
N ALA A 48 -1.46 23.97 12.77
CA ALA A 48 -2.81 23.81 13.25
C ALA A 48 -3.44 25.19 13.54
N GLY A 49 -4.63 25.43 12.99
CA GLY A 49 -5.32 26.72 13.06
C GLY A 49 -4.94 27.74 11.98
N ASP A 50 -4.01 27.44 11.07
CA ASP A 50 -3.68 28.34 9.95
C ASP A 50 -4.88 28.48 9.00
N PRO A 51 -5.37 29.72 8.74
CA PRO A 51 -6.58 29.96 7.96
C PRO A 51 -6.39 29.88 6.45
N SER A 52 -5.19 29.59 5.96
CA SER A 52 -4.90 29.51 4.53
C SER A 52 -5.68 28.39 3.87
N GLU A 53 -6.15 28.65 2.65
CA GLU A 53 -6.86 27.66 1.85
C GLU A 53 -5.92 26.52 1.44
N PHE A 54 -6.46 25.30 1.39
CA PHE A 54 -5.77 24.14 0.85
C PHE A 54 -6.76 23.20 0.14
N SER A 55 -6.24 22.40 -0.78
CA SER A 55 -6.97 21.31 -1.44
C SER A 55 -6.37 19.97 -1.03
N MET A 56 -7.19 18.92 -0.98
CA MET A 56 -6.74 17.56 -0.71
C MET A 56 -7.37 16.60 -1.71
N ALA A 57 -6.69 15.48 -1.99
CA ALA A 57 -7.28 14.38 -2.74
C ALA A 57 -7.87 13.35 -1.77
N VAL A 58 -9.11 12.92 -2.01
CA VAL A 58 -9.75 11.84 -1.26
C VAL A 58 -10.14 10.74 -2.25
N LEU A 59 -9.81 9.51 -1.94
CA LEU A 59 -10.03 8.34 -2.80
C LEU A 59 -10.16 7.07 -1.96
N ASN A 60 -10.84 6.06 -2.49
CA ASN A 60 -10.94 4.71 -1.93
C ASN A 60 -10.93 3.70 -3.09
N ASP A 61 -10.76 2.41 -2.78
CA ASP A 61 -11.05 1.30 -3.71
C ASP A 61 -10.31 1.45 -5.04
N MET A 62 -9.06 1.93 -4.98
CA MET A 62 -8.38 2.39 -6.19
C MET A 62 -7.91 1.20 -7.03
N GLY A 63 -7.20 0.26 -6.43
CA GLY A 63 -6.53 -0.82 -7.15
C GLY A 63 -5.52 -0.32 -8.20
N TYR A 64 -5.20 -1.19 -9.15
CA TYR A 64 -4.18 -0.92 -10.18
C TYR A 64 -4.75 -1.01 -11.61
N THR A 65 -5.31 -2.15 -12.00
CA THR A 65 -5.60 -2.51 -13.40
C THR A 65 -6.57 -1.55 -14.11
N ASN A 66 -7.66 -1.14 -13.45
CA ASN A 66 -8.68 -0.26 -14.03
C ASN A 66 -8.61 1.19 -13.54
N ALA A 67 -7.49 1.56 -12.89
CA ALA A 67 -7.38 2.80 -12.14
C ALA A 67 -6.66 3.93 -12.89
N ALA A 68 -6.37 3.75 -14.19
CA ALA A 68 -5.62 4.71 -15.00
C ALA A 68 -6.24 6.12 -15.02
N GLY A 69 -7.58 6.21 -15.06
CA GLY A 69 -8.30 7.49 -15.02
C GLY A 69 -8.14 8.21 -13.68
N THR A 70 -8.39 7.51 -12.58
CA THR A 70 -8.21 8.01 -11.21
C THR A 70 -6.76 8.43 -10.98
N PHE A 71 -5.80 7.59 -11.36
CA PHE A 71 -4.37 7.90 -11.22
C PHE A 71 -3.94 9.15 -12.00
N LYS A 72 -4.46 9.34 -13.21
CA LYS A 72 -4.20 10.55 -13.97
C LYS A 72 -4.67 11.80 -13.21
N GLN A 73 -5.83 11.75 -12.56
CA GLN A 73 -6.31 12.87 -11.73
C GLN A 73 -5.48 13.05 -10.46
N LEU A 74 -5.09 11.97 -9.78
CA LEU A 74 -4.22 12.05 -8.59
C LEU A 74 -2.87 12.70 -8.90
N VAL A 75 -2.22 12.29 -10.00
CA VAL A 75 -0.96 12.91 -10.44
C VAL A 75 -1.18 14.39 -10.76
N ARG A 76 -2.31 14.74 -11.40
CA ARG A 76 -2.66 16.14 -11.68
C ARG A 76 -2.80 16.95 -10.40
N VAL A 77 -3.64 16.54 -9.46
CA VAL A 77 -3.86 17.32 -8.22
C VAL A 77 -2.61 17.41 -7.35
N ALA A 78 -1.78 16.36 -7.32
CA ALA A 78 -0.48 16.42 -6.65
C ALA A 78 0.48 17.43 -7.31
N ASN A 79 0.42 17.60 -8.64
CA ASN A 79 1.19 18.63 -9.35
C ASN A 79 0.64 20.04 -9.17
N GLU A 80 -0.68 20.16 -8.97
CA GLU A 80 -1.38 21.45 -8.78
C GLU A 80 -1.29 21.96 -7.33
N GLY A 81 -0.59 21.24 -6.44
CA GLY A 81 -0.31 21.70 -5.08
C GLY A 81 -1.31 21.22 -4.02
N ALA A 82 -1.94 20.06 -4.22
CA ALA A 82 -2.69 19.41 -3.15
C ALA A 82 -1.83 19.26 -1.88
N ALA A 83 -2.44 19.47 -0.73
CA ALA A 83 -1.82 19.38 0.58
C ALA A 83 -1.35 17.95 0.90
N PHE A 84 -2.23 16.98 0.63
CA PHE A 84 -2.02 15.54 0.80
C PHE A 84 -3.07 14.77 -0.01
N ALA A 85 -2.84 13.46 -0.16
CA ALA A 85 -3.84 12.50 -0.60
C ALA A 85 -4.25 11.63 0.60
N TRP A 86 -5.54 11.34 0.74
CA TRP A 86 -6.10 10.53 1.81
C TRP A 86 -6.92 9.37 1.25
N HIS A 87 -6.35 8.17 1.35
CA HIS A 87 -6.85 6.94 0.76
C HIS A 87 -7.54 6.07 1.80
N GLY A 88 -8.86 5.89 1.71
CA GLY A 88 -9.68 5.21 2.72
C GLY A 88 -9.65 3.67 2.73
N GLY A 89 -8.62 3.03 2.20
CA GLY A 89 -8.49 1.57 2.17
C GLY A 89 -8.79 0.95 0.81
N ASP A 90 -8.57 -0.37 0.74
CA ASP A 90 -8.61 -1.17 -0.49
C ASP A 90 -7.69 -0.60 -1.55
N LEU A 91 -6.40 -0.59 -1.18
CA LEU A 91 -5.39 0.23 -1.82
C LEU A 91 -4.98 -0.34 -3.17
N SER A 92 -4.47 -1.57 -3.15
CA SER A 92 -3.82 -2.20 -4.30
C SER A 92 -4.65 -3.29 -4.96
N TYR A 93 -5.57 -3.91 -4.22
CA TYR A 93 -6.22 -5.18 -4.60
C TYR A 93 -5.17 -6.24 -4.97
N ALA A 94 -4.07 -6.30 -4.20
CA ALA A 94 -3.01 -7.27 -4.41
C ALA A 94 -3.50 -8.73 -4.26
N ASP A 95 -4.62 -8.92 -3.57
CA ASP A 95 -5.33 -10.18 -3.40
C ASP A 95 -6.11 -10.63 -4.64
N ASP A 96 -6.39 -9.74 -5.61
CA ASP A 96 -7.04 -10.04 -6.91
C ASP A 96 -6.02 -10.35 -8.02
N TRP A 97 -5.01 -11.15 -7.70
CA TRP A 97 -3.87 -11.45 -8.56
C TRP A 97 -4.22 -12.22 -9.85
N TYR A 98 -5.39 -12.88 -9.93
CA TYR A 98 -5.87 -13.55 -11.16
C TYR A 98 -6.16 -12.58 -12.31
N SER A 99 -6.26 -11.27 -12.03
CA SER A 99 -6.55 -10.22 -13.02
C SER A 99 -5.36 -9.82 -13.92
N GLY A 100 -4.20 -10.47 -13.80
CA GLY A 100 -3.17 -10.46 -14.87
C GLY A 100 -1.79 -9.95 -14.49
N ILE A 101 -1.27 -10.24 -13.30
CA ILE A 101 0.12 -9.91 -12.95
C ILE A 101 0.99 -11.17 -12.87
N LEU A 102 2.14 -11.11 -13.53
CA LEU A 102 3.14 -12.18 -13.55
C LEU A 102 4.02 -12.13 -12.28
N PRO A 103 4.38 -13.29 -11.71
CA PRO A 103 5.24 -13.35 -10.53
C PRO A 103 6.61 -12.74 -10.82
N CYS A 104 7.26 -12.21 -9.79
CA CYS A 104 8.68 -11.92 -9.90
C CYS A 104 9.45 -13.21 -10.23
N ALA A 105 10.42 -13.13 -11.12
CA ALA A 105 11.38 -14.21 -11.29
C ALA A 105 12.40 -14.09 -10.16
N SER A 106 12.13 -14.72 -9.02
CA SER A 106 13.19 -15.01 -8.07
C SER A 106 13.82 -16.35 -8.42
N ASP A 107 15.14 -16.38 -8.54
CA ASP A 107 16.01 -17.55 -8.69
C ASP A 107 16.04 -18.45 -7.43
N TRP A 108 15.13 -18.21 -6.49
CA TRP A 108 14.88 -19.02 -5.31
C TRP A 108 13.60 -19.83 -5.54
N PRO A 109 13.68 -21.17 -5.59
CA PRO A 109 12.50 -22.00 -5.72
C PRO A 109 11.68 -21.91 -4.43
N ASN A 110 10.60 -21.13 -4.45
CA ASN A 110 9.51 -21.26 -3.48
C ASN A 110 8.41 -22.13 -4.10
N GLN A 111 8.81 -23.35 -4.52
CA GLN A 111 7.85 -24.43 -4.78
C GLN A 111 6.82 -24.42 -3.66
N GLY A 112 5.53 -24.34 -4.05
CA GLY A 112 4.36 -24.54 -3.21
C GLY A 112 4.70 -25.33 -1.95
N SER A 113 4.93 -24.61 -0.85
CA SER A 113 4.94 -25.26 0.45
C SER A 113 3.48 -25.35 0.91
N PRO A 114 3.16 -26.24 1.87
CA PRO A 114 1.83 -26.32 2.49
C PRO A 114 1.36 -25.03 3.19
N LEU A 115 2.13 -23.93 3.07
CA LEU A 115 1.96 -22.63 3.70
C LEU A 115 1.93 -21.46 2.69
N GLY A 116 1.59 -21.72 1.41
CA GLY A 116 1.33 -20.66 0.41
C GLY A 116 2.52 -20.25 -0.46
N GLY A 117 3.30 -21.22 -0.95
CA GLY A 117 4.31 -20.99 -2.00
C GLY A 117 3.70 -20.41 -3.29
N ASP A 118 4.52 -19.76 -4.13
CA ASP A 118 4.19 -18.85 -5.26
C ASP A 118 3.21 -17.69 -4.96
N MET A 119 2.15 -17.91 -4.19
CA MET A 119 1.10 -16.94 -3.84
C MET A 119 1.62 -15.74 -3.06
N SER A 120 2.43 -16.00 -2.03
CA SER A 120 3.06 -14.93 -1.23
C SER A 120 3.87 -13.99 -2.12
N VAL A 121 4.52 -14.55 -3.13
CA VAL A 121 5.37 -13.81 -4.06
C VAL A 121 4.54 -12.98 -5.04
N LEU A 122 3.44 -13.52 -5.55
CA LEU A 122 2.48 -12.78 -6.39
C LEU A 122 1.87 -11.59 -5.64
N TYR A 123 1.37 -11.85 -4.42
CA TYR A 123 0.78 -10.82 -3.56
C TYR A 123 1.75 -9.67 -3.27
N GLU A 124 2.99 -9.99 -2.85
CA GLU A 124 4.01 -8.97 -2.60
C GLU A 124 4.42 -8.22 -3.88
N SER A 125 4.50 -8.91 -5.02
CA SER A 125 4.81 -8.29 -6.32
C SER A 125 3.75 -7.27 -6.73
N ASN A 126 2.47 -7.57 -6.49
CA ASN A 126 1.37 -6.65 -6.78
C ASN A 126 1.45 -5.38 -5.92
N TRP A 127 1.77 -5.53 -4.64
CA TRP A 127 2.03 -4.38 -3.76
C TRP A 127 3.21 -3.54 -4.25
N ASP A 128 4.31 -4.17 -4.66
CA ASP A 128 5.49 -3.46 -5.15
C ASP A 128 5.20 -2.69 -6.44
N LEU A 129 4.44 -3.26 -7.37
CA LEU A 129 4.00 -2.58 -8.59
C LEU A 129 3.11 -1.39 -8.27
N TRP A 130 2.13 -1.57 -7.38
CA TRP A 130 1.24 -0.50 -6.96
C TRP A 130 2.01 0.64 -6.26
N GLN A 131 2.95 0.32 -5.37
CA GLN A 131 3.75 1.32 -4.68
C GLN A 131 4.69 2.08 -5.64
N GLN A 132 5.33 1.38 -6.58
CA GLN A 132 6.14 2.03 -7.61
C GLN A 132 5.30 2.97 -8.48
N TRP A 133 4.06 2.59 -8.76
CA TRP A 133 3.14 3.42 -9.52
C TRP A 133 2.72 4.67 -8.73
N ILE A 134 2.36 4.50 -7.45
CA ILE A 134 1.92 5.61 -6.59
C ILE A 134 3.06 6.57 -6.23
N GLN A 135 4.33 6.18 -6.38
CA GLN A 135 5.48 7.09 -6.20
C GLN A 135 5.37 8.39 -7.02
N LYS A 136 4.68 8.39 -8.17
CA LYS A 136 4.44 9.62 -8.94
C LYS A 136 3.61 10.66 -8.17
N VAL A 137 2.88 10.22 -7.14
CA VAL A 137 2.06 11.02 -6.24
C VAL A 137 2.76 11.17 -4.88
N SER A 138 3.15 10.06 -4.24
CA SER A 138 3.66 10.07 -2.86
C SER A 138 5.03 10.72 -2.67
N LEU A 139 5.81 10.89 -3.74
CA LEU A 139 7.04 11.71 -3.72
C LEU A 139 6.77 13.21 -3.80
N LYS A 140 5.53 13.64 -4.04
CA LYS A 140 5.14 15.05 -4.20
C LYS A 140 4.34 15.56 -3.02
N VAL A 141 3.42 14.73 -2.53
CA VAL A 141 2.51 15.06 -1.43
C VAL A 141 2.46 13.89 -0.45
N PRO A 142 2.26 14.13 0.87
CA PRO A 142 1.97 13.07 1.82
C PRO A 142 0.79 12.21 1.35
N TYR A 143 0.91 10.89 1.48
CA TYR A 143 -0.09 9.92 1.06
C TYR A 143 -0.57 9.14 2.28
N MET A 144 -1.67 9.61 2.87
CA MET A 144 -2.25 9.08 4.11
C MET A 144 -3.18 7.90 3.76
N THR A 145 -3.07 6.77 4.44
CA THR A 145 -3.83 5.55 4.07
C THR A 145 -4.54 4.94 5.27
N LEU A 146 -5.73 4.40 5.02
CA LEU A 146 -6.40 3.45 5.90
C LEU A 146 -6.26 2.04 5.30
N ALA A 147 -6.55 1.03 6.12
CA ALA A 147 -6.73 -0.34 5.65
C ALA A 147 -8.22 -0.63 5.45
N GLY A 148 -8.58 -1.17 4.29
CA GLY A 148 -9.88 -1.76 3.99
C GLY A 148 -9.87 -3.27 4.24
N ASN A 149 -10.80 -4.03 3.66
CA ASN A 149 -10.80 -5.48 3.79
C ASN A 149 -9.76 -6.15 2.88
N HIS A 150 -9.45 -5.57 1.72
CA HIS A 150 -8.49 -6.11 0.74
C HIS A 150 -7.03 -6.08 1.21
N GLU A 151 -6.75 -5.35 2.30
CA GLU A 151 -5.47 -5.45 2.99
C GLU A 151 -5.34 -6.73 3.85
N ALA A 152 -6.40 -7.56 3.97
CA ALA A 152 -6.39 -8.80 4.73
C ALA A 152 -7.24 -9.97 4.18
N SER A 153 -8.10 -9.78 3.19
CA SER A 153 -8.81 -10.88 2.49
C SER A 153 -7.84 -11.70 1.66
N CYS A 154 -8.14 -12.99 1.43
CA CYS A 154 -7.33 -13.89 0.60
C CYS A 154 -7.70 -13.81 -0.89
N GLY A 155 -8.85 -13.21 -1.15
CA GLY A 155 -9.46 -12.97 -2.44
C GLY A 155 -10.88 -12.45 -2.17
N GLU A 156 -11.42 -11.66 -3.10
CA GLU A 156 -12.83 -11.23 -3.04
C GLU A 156 -13.77 -12.27 -3.62
N PHE A 157 -13.29 -12.98 -4.66
CA PHE A 157 -14.07 -13.96 -5.39
C PHE A 157 -13.17 -15.02 -6.01
N ASP A 158 -13.59 -16.28 -5.90
CA ASP A 158 -12.84 -17.42 -6.42
C ASP A 158 -13.06 -17.69 -7.92
N GLY A 159 -14.18 -17.21 -8.49
CA GLY A 159 -14.50 -17.48 -9.88
C GLY A 159 -15.18 -18.84 -10.13
N PRO A 160 -15.56 -19.12 -11.39
CA PRO A 160 -16.18 -20.39 -11.76
C PRO A 160 -15.29 -21.59 -11.41
N GLY A 161 -15.85 -22.54 -10.66
CA GLY A 161 -15.15 -23.77 -10.27
C GLY A 161 -14.32 -23.66 -8.99
N ASN A 162 -14.31 -22.51 -8.31
CA ASN A 162 -13.64 -22.32 -7.02
C ASN A 162 -12.19 -22.84 -7.01
N VAL A 163 -11.40 -22.39 -8.00
CA VAL A 163 -10.05 -22.90 -8.30
C VAL A 163 -9.05 -22.45 -7.24
N LEU A 164 -9.22 -21.25 -6.69
CA LEU A 164 -8.42 -20.69 -5.62
C LEU A 164 -8.68 -21.41 -4.29
N THR A 165 -9.93 -21.75 -3.96
CA THR A 165 -10.24 -22.59 -2.79
C THR A 165 -9.58 -23.96 -2.95
N ALA A 166 -9.73 -24.60 -4.11
CA ALA A 166 -9.10 -25.89 -4.38
C ALA A 166 -7.57 -25.81 -4.24
N TYR A 167 -6.95 -24.70 -4.66
CA TYR A 167 -5.51 -24.53 -4.56
C TYR A 167 -5.02 -24.16 -3.15
N LEU A 168 -5.65 -23.18 -2.50
CA LEU A 168 -5.19 -22.62 -1.22
C LEU A 168 -5.60 -23.45 -0.01
N ASP A 169 -6.77 -24.09 -0.05
CA ASP A 169 -7.32 -24.83 1.09
C ASP A 169 -7.16 -26.34 0.93
N ASP A 170 -7.30 -26.85 -0.30
CA ASP A 170 -7.26 -28.30 -0.56
C ASP A 170 -5.92 -28.79 -1.19
N ASP A 171 -5.00 -27.87 -1.53
CA ASP A 171 -3.70 -28.16 -2.18
C ASP A 171 -3.85 -28.90 -3.53
N ILE A 172 -4.91 -28.59 -4.29
CA ILE A 172 -5.24 -29.19 -5.59
C ILE A 172 -4.92 -28.22 -6.72
N SER A 173 -3.72 -28.36 -7.31
CA SER A 173 -3.34 -27.61 -8.51
C SER A 173 -4.23 -27.96 -9.71
N ASN A 174 -4.70 -26.94 -10.45
CA ASN A 174 -5.61 -27.07 -11.59
C ASN A 174 -6.93 -27.83 -11.24
N GLY A 175 -7.35 -27.75 -9.98
CA GLY A 175 -8.56 -28.37 -9.44
C GLY A 175 -9.75 -27.42 -9.38
N THR A 176 -10.87 -27.95 -8.89
CA THR A 176 -12.09 -27.18 -8.61
C THR A 176 -12.64 -27.58 -7.24
N ALA A 177 -13.16 -26.63 -6.47
CA ALA A 177 -13.86 -26.91 -5.23
C ALA A 177 -15.39 -26.79 -5.42
N ALA A 178 -16.15 -27.50 -4.59
CA ALA A 178 -17.61 -27.53 -4.67
C ALA A 178 -18.25 -26.17 -4.28
N ALA A 179 -17.57 -25.40 -3.43
CA ALA A 179 -17.96 -24.07 -2.99
C ALA A 179 -16.71 -23.24 -2.69
N GLU A 180 -16.84 -21.93 -2.75
CA GLU A 180 -15.86 -20.97 -2.24
C GLU A 180 -15.80 -21.06 -0.71
N ASN A 181 -14.60 -21.20 -0.14
CA ASN A 181 -14.44 -21.39 1.30
C ASN A 181 -13.15 -20.77 1.86
N PHE A 182 -12.83 -19.54 1.46
CA PHE A 182 -11.66 -18.86 2.01
C PHE A 182 -11.75 -18.71 3.53
N THR A 183 -10.72 -19.21 4.20
CA THR A 183 -10.47 -19.05 5.62
C THR A 183 -9.32 -18.09 5.84
N TYR A 184 -9.15 -17.65 7.10
CA TYR A 184 -7.96 -16.90 7.50
C TYR A 184 -6.64 -17.60 7.14
N TYR A 185 -6.65 -18.94 7.05
CA TYR A 185 -5.48 -19.74 6.74
C TYR A 185 -5.26 -19.98 5.25
N SER A 186 -6.22 -19.65 4.38
CA SER A 186 -6.04 -19.69 2.91
C SER A 186 -5.01 -18.67 2.45
N CYS A 187 -4.95 -17.51 3.13
CA CYS A 187 -4.00 -16.45 2.83
C CYS A 187 -2.56 -16.87 3.19
N PRO A 188 -1.54 -16.43 2.43
CA PRO A 188 -0.17 -16.46 2.90
C PRO A 188 0.06 -15.57 4.13
N LEU A 189 1.11 -15.85 4.90
CA LEU A 189 1.45 -15.09 6.12
C LEU A 189 1.65 -13.59 5.86
N SER A 190 2.15 -13.22 4.67
CA SER A 190 2.37 -11.83 4.26
C SER A 190 1.08 -11.01 4.11
N GLN A 191 -0.06 -11.67 3.97
CA GLN A 191 -1.39 -11.06 3.78
C GLN A 191 -2.21 -11.11 5.08
N ARG A 192 -2.03 -12.16 5.88
CA ARG A 192 -2.71 -12.33 7.16
C ARG A 192 -2.44 -11.16 8.11
N ASN A 193 -3.44 -10.84 8.93
CA ASN A 193 -3.34 -9.81 9.97
C ASN A 193 -2.80 -8.48 9.43
N PHE A 194 -3.16 -8.09 8.19
CA PHE A 194 -2.72 -6.82 7.59
C PHE A 194 -1.19 -6.71 7.51
N THR A 195 -0.46 -7.82 7.44
CA THR A 195 1.02 -7.82 7.52
C THR A 195 1.64 -6.89 6.48
N ALA A 196 1.24 -6.99 5.22
CA ALA A 196 1.72 -6.08 4.19
C ALA A 196 1.42 -4.62 4.50
N TYR A 197 0.17 -4.28 4.86
CA TYR A 197 -0.21 -2.91 5.20
C TYR A 197 0.60 -2.35 6.39
N GLN A 198 0.75 -3.12 7.46
CA GLN A 198 1.47 -2.73 8.68
C GLN A 198 2.94 -2.41 8.42
N ASN A 199 3.59 -3.13 7.50
CA ASN A 199 5.02 -2.97 7.23
C ASN A 199 5.30 -1.98 6.10
N ARG A 200 4.35 -1.76 5.18
CA ARG A 200 4.51 -0.91 4.00
C ARG A 200 4.16 0.56 4.22
N PHE A 201 3.30 0.85 5.19
CA PHE A 201 2.79 2.20 5.41
C PHE A 201 3.05 2.69 6.83
N ARG A 202 3.53 3.93 6.94
CA ARG A 202 3.66 4.63 8.22
C ARG A 202 2.55 5.65 8.38
N MET A 203 1.75 5.49 9.43
CA MET A 203 0.76 6.50 9.85
C MET A 203 1.00 6.90 11.32
N PRO A 204 0.62 8.12 11.74
CA PRO A 204 1.00 8.68 13.03
C PRO A 204 0.16 8.16 14.22
N GLY A 205 -0.22 6.89 14.21
CA GLY A 205 -1.05 6.32 15.28
C GLY A 205 -0.38 6.38 16.65
N PRO A 206 0.88 5.92 16.82
CA PRO A 206 1.59 6.04 18.10
C PRO A 206 1.68 7.48 18.62
N GLU A 207 1.89 8.45 17.72
CA GLU A 207 2.05 9.87 18.05
C GLU A 207 0.72 10.55 18.41
N THR A 208 -0.39 10.01 17.93
CA THR A 208 -1.73 10.59 18.11
C THR A 208 -2.61 9.81 19.08
N GLY A 209 -2.04 8.84 19.79
CA GLY A 209 -2.77 8.00 20.75
C GLY A 209 -3.70 6.97 20.09
N GLY A 210 -3.49 6.70 18.80
CA GLY A 210 -4.17 5.67 18.04
C GLY A 210 -3.50 4.29 18.17
N VAL A 211 -3.83 3.39 17.24
CA VAL A 211 -3.40 1.98 17.28
C VAL A 211 -2.65 1.63 16.00
N GLY A 212 -1.33 1.42 16.13
CA GLY A 212 -0.44 1.09 15.01
C GLY A 212 -0.57 2.12 13.89
N ASN A 213 -0.66 1.65 12.64
CA ASN A 213 -0.97 2.50 11.50
C ASN A 213 -2.46 2.47 11.10
N PHE A 214 -3.33 1.82 11.89
CA PHE A 214 -4.75 1.67 11.56
C PHE A 214 -5.61 2.84 12.00
N TRP A 215 -5.35 3.33 13.21
CA TRP A 215 -6.11 4.43 13.81
C TRP A 215 -5.14 5.55 14.12
N TYR A 216 -5.43 6.74 13.62
CA TYR A 216 -4.57 7.90 13.80
C TYR A 216 -5.36 9.17 13.51
N SER A 217 -4.82 10.30 13.93
CA SER A 217 -5.29 11.61 13.50
C SER A 217 -4.11 12.47 13.05
N PHE A 218 -4.38 13.58 12.37
CA PHE A 218 -3.37 14.57 12.04
C PHE A 218 -4.03 15.92 11.75
N ASP A 219 -3.26 17.00 11.92
CA ASP A 219 -3.71 18.36 11.63
C ASP A 219 -3.12 18.84 10.30
N TYR A 220 -3.92 19.62 9.56
CA TYR A 220 -3.45 20.41 8.44
C TYR A 220 -4.24 21.72 8.37
N GLY A 221 -3.59 22.85 8.65
CA GLY A 221 -4.26 24.15 8.68
C GLY A 221 -5.45 24.15 9.64
N LEU A 222 -6.64 24.54 9.17
CA LEU A 222 -7.88 24.52 9.94
C LEU A 222 -8.51 23.11 10.14
N GLY A 223 -7.99 22.08 9.48
CA GLY A 223 -8.57 20.73 9.53
C GLY A 223 -7.90 19.82 10.56
N HIS A 224 -8.71 19.17 11.39
CA HIS A 224 -8.32 18.01 12.18
C HIS A 224 -8.91 16.75 11.53
N PHE A 225 -8.05 15.86 11.06
CA PHE A 225 -8.44 14.66 10.31
C PHE A 225 -8.31 13.44 11.21
N VAL A 226 -9.36 12.63 11.26
CA VAL A 226 -9.40 11.39 12.05
C VAL A 226 -9.61 10.22 11.11
N ALA A 227 -8.66 9.28 11.13
CA ALA A 227 -8.73 8.02 10.43
C ALA A 227 -8.99 6.91 11.45
N ASN A 228 -10.15 6.28 11.37
CA ASN A 228 -10.47 5.10 12.16
C ASN A 228 -11.10 4.01 11.28
N ARG A 229 -10.70 2.78 11.55
CA ARG A 229 -11.33 1.59 11.00
C ARG A 229 -12.38 1.12 12.00
N ARG A 230 -13.65 1.06 11.59
CA ARG A 230 -14.71 0.44 12.39
C ARG A 230 -14.71 -1.07 12.22
#